data_AF-A0AAD3AM17-F1
#
_entry.id   AF-A0AAD3AM17-F1
#
_cell.length_a   1.000
_cell.length_b   1.000
_cell.length_c   1.000
_cell.angle_alpha   90.00
_cell.angle_beta   90.00
_cell.angle_gamma   90.00
#
_symmetry.space_group_name_H-M   'P 1'
#
loop_
_entity.id
_entity.type
_entity.pdbx_description
1 polymer ?
#
loop_
_entity_poly.entity_id
_entity_poly.type
_entity_poly.pdbx_seq_one_letter_code
_entity_poly.pdbx_strand_id
1 'polypeptide(L)'
;MEESPNMNVTSKLLSPDSHGQVYISTATIFRAMVTPEFIGCEADFTCAPTEDGYRATGVRADPDGSLTWIWGNLGHLPVIKLEEGVYNALDWDIVVVANGGLRVTNRATGKAFVVDADRVEAA
;
A
#
# COMPACT_ATOMS: atom_id res chain seq x y z
N MET A 1 36.85 -3.41 3.61
CA MET A 1 35.70 -3.00 2.78
C MET A 1 34.55 -3.84 3.29
N GLU A 2 33.71 -3.21 4.10
CA GLU A 2 32.63 -3.88 4.83
C GLU A 2 31.59 -4.39 3.82
N GLU A 3 31.40 -5.70 3.79
CA GLU A 3 30.31 -6.34 3.07
C GLU A 3 28.99 -5.83 3.66
N SER A 4 28.20 -5.17 2.82
CA SER A 4 26.84 -4.77 3.18
C SER A 4 26.05 -6.02 3.57
N PRO A 5 25.40 -6.06 4.75
CA PRO A 5 24.69 -7.26 5.15
C PRO A 5 23.53 -7.49 4.17
N ASN A 6 23.62 -8.57 3.39
CA ASN A 6 22.47 -9.17 2.73
C ASN A 6 21.49 -9.60 3.83
N MET A 7 20.61 -8.69 4.24
CA MET A 7 19.43 -9.08 4.99
C MET A 7 18.61 -9.96 4.05
N ASN A 8 18.69 -11.26 4.29
CA ASN A 8 17.85 -12.26 3.65
C ASN A 8 16.43 -12.08 4.21
N VAL A 9 15.75 -10.98 3.84
CA VAL A 9 14.40 -10.68 4.31
C VAL A 9 13.47 -11.60 3.55
N THR A 10 13.04 -12.68 4.20
CA THR A 10 12.07 -13.61 3.61
C THR A 10 10.73 -12.90 3.46
N SER A 11 10.34 -12.62 2.23
CA SER A 11 9.03 -12.07 1.91
C SER A 11 7.92 -13.12 2.02
N LYS A 12 6.77 -12.78 2.61
CA LYS A 12 5.59 -13.65 2.67
C LYS A 12 4.65 -13.40 1.48
N LEU A 13 4.32 -14.45 0.72
CA LEU A 13 3.35 -14.35 -0.37
C LEU A 13 1.91 -14.27 0.19
N LEU A 14 1.14 -13.31 -0.32
CA LEU A 14 -0.29 -13.16 -0.08
C LEU A 14 -1.04 -13.64 -1.33
N SER A 15 -1.96 -14.59 -1.13
CA SER A 15 -2.77 -15.13 -2.22
C SER A 15 -3.98 -14.24 -2.50
N PRO A 16 -4.31 -13.99 -3.78
CA PRO A 16 -5.55 -13.31 -4.14
C PRO A 16 -6.79 -14.15 -3.83
N ASP A 17 -7.91 -13.47 -3.70
CA ASP A 17 -9.24 -14.07 -3.61
C ASP A 17 -9.74 -14.59 -4.97
N SER A 18 -11.00 -15.03 -5.03
CA SER A 18 -11.64 -15.52 -6.26
C SER A 18 -11.80 -14.45 -7.35
N HIS A 19 -11.63 -13.17 -7.02
CA HIS A 19 -11.68 -12.06 -7.95
C HIS A 19 -10.27 -11.59 -8.37
N GLY A 20 -9.22 -12.27 -7.92
CA GLY A 20 -7.83 -11.91 -8.26
C GLY A 20 -7.29 -10.75 -7.43
N GLN A 21 -7.92 -10.42 -6.30
CA GLN A 21 -7.59 -9.24 -5.49
C GLN A 21 -7.08 -9.66 -4.11
N VAL A 22 -6.19 -8.84 -3.53
CA VAL A 22 -5.75 -9.01 -2.13
C VAL A 22 -6.21 -7.81 -1.33
N TYR A 23 -6.82 -8.06 -0.18
CA TYR A 23 -7.24 -7.02 0.76
C TYR A 23 -6.44 -7.13 2.04
N ILE A 24 -5.75 -6.05 2.40
CA ILE A 24 -4.89 -6.01 3.59
C ILE A 24 -5.29 -4.85 4.51
N SER A 25 -4.89 -4.94 5.77
CA SER A 25 -4.91 -3.81 6.70
C SER A 25 -3.64 -3.81 7.55
N THR A 26 -3.30 -2.66 8.11
CA THR A 26 -2.16 -2.48 9.02
C THR A 26 -2.60 -1.68 10.25
N ALA A 27 -1.66 -1.21 11.05
CA ALA A 27 -1.96 -0.32 12.18
C ALA A 27 -2.48 1.07 11.75
N THR A 28 -2.00 1.61 10.62
CA THR A 28 -2.39 2.95 10.12
C THR A 28 -3.23 2.92 8.85
N ILE A 29 -3.16 1.84 8.07
CA ILE A 29 -3.94 1.66 6.85
C ILE A 29 -5.14 0.77 7.16
N PHE A 30 -6.34 1.34 7.10
CA PHE A 30 -7.59 0.64 7.44
C PHE A 30 -7.89 -0.46 6.43
N ARG A 31 -7.61 -0.20 5.15
CA ARG A 31 -7.76 -1.16 4.07
C ARG A 31 -6.88 -0.78 2.90
N ALA A 32 -6.21 -1.76 2.29
CA ALA A 32 -5.65 -1.61 0.96
C ALA A 32 -6.15 -2.74 0.05
N MET A 33 -6.61 -2.38 -1.14
CA MET A 33 -6.90 -3.29 -2.24
C MET A 33 -5.69 -3.35 -3.15
N VAL A 34 -5.14 -4.55 -3.35
CA VAL A 34 -4.02 -4.79 -4.26
C VAL A 34 -4.55 -5.57 -5.46
N THR A 35 -4.40 -4.98 -6.65
CA THR A 35 -4.75 -5.58 -7.94
C THR A 35 -3.53 -5.55 -8.87
N PRO A 36 -3.57 -6.23 -10.03
CA PRO A 36 -2.49 -6.09 -11.02
C PRO A 36 -2.34 -4.65 -11.54
N GLU A 37 -3.44 -3.91 -11.58
CA GLU A 37 -3.51 -2.57 -12.20
C GLU A 37 -3.24 -1.43 -11.22
N PHE A 38 -3.44 -1.62 -9.91
CA PHE A 38 -3.18 -0.57 -8.91
C PHE A 38 -3.13 -1.12 -7.48
N ILE A 39 -2.63 -0.29 -6.56
CA ILE A 39 -2.91 -0.42 -5.12
C ILE A 39 -3.75 0.78 -4.67
N GLY A 40 -4.89 0.51 -4.04
CA GLY A 40 -5.76 1.53 -3.46
C GLY A 40 -5.78 1.40 -1.94
N CYS A 41 -5.33 2.43 -1.21
CA CYS A 41 -5.29 2.47 0.24
C CYS A 41 -6.34 3.43 0.81
N GLU A 42 -6.98 3.05 1.90
CA GLU A 42 -7.93 3.84 2.69
C GLU A 42 -7.38 4.01 4.12
N ALA A 43 -7.27 5.26 4.56
CA ALA A 43 -6.77 5.63 5.89
C ALA A 43 -7.22 7.05 6.25
N ASP A 44 -7.01 7.45 7.52
CA ASP A 44 -7.18 8.84 7.96
C ASP A 44 -5.98 9.70 7.53
N PHE A 45 -5.88 9.99 6.23
CA PHE A 45 -4.77 10.73 5.62
C PHE A 45 -4.74 12.21 6.01
N THR A 46 -4.03 12.58 7.07
CA THR A 46 -3.86 13.98 7.49
C THR A 46 -3.19 14.88 6.45
N CYS A 47 -2.39 14.30 5.54
CA CYS A 47 -1.76 14.99 4.41
C CYS A 47 -2.64 15.13 3.16
N ALA A 48 -3.82 14.48 3.13
CA ALA A 48 -4.69 14.49 1.96
C ALA A 48 -5.26 15.88 1.65
N PRO A 49 -5.49 16.21 0.37
CA PRO A 49 -6.17 17.43 -0.03
C PRO A 49 -7.62 17.45 0.50
N THR A 50 -8.17 18.66 0.57
CA THR A 50 -9.56 18.89 0.93
C THR A 50 -10.26 19.58 -0.24
N GLU A 51 -11.44 19.09 -0.60
CA GLU A 51 -12.32 19.64 -1.62
C GLU A 51 -13.72 19.80 -1.02
N ASP A 52 -14.31 21.00 -1.15
CA ASP A 52 -15.62 21.34 -0.56
C ASP A 52 -15.76 21.03 0.94
N GLY A 53 -14.65 21.11 1.69
CA GLY A 53 -14.59 20.79 3.12
C GLY A 53 -14.45 19.31 3.44
N TYR A 54 -14.40 18.43 2.43
CA TYR A 54 -14.19 16.99 2.57
C TYR A 54 -12.75 16.61 2.21
N ARG A 55 -12.11 15.87 3.11
CA ARG A 55 -10.77 15.34 2.92
C ARG A 55 -10.83 14.03 2.14
N ALA A 56 -9.90 13.81 1.21
CA ALA A 56 -9.78 12.52 0.54
C ALA A 56 -9.47 11.41 1.56
N THR A 57 -10.15 10.28 1.44
CA THR A 57 -10.09 9.13 2.36
C THR A 57 -9.27 7.98 1.80
N GLY A 58 -8.92 8.06 0.52
CA GLY A 58 -8.09 7.06 -0.14
C GLY A 58 -7.04 7.64 -1.06
N VAL A 59 -6.05 6.82 -1.39
CA VAL A 59 -5.09 7.07 -2.46
C VAL A 59 -4.96 5.82 -3.34
N ARG A 60 -4.88 6.03 -4.64
CA ARG A 60 -4.54 5.03 -5.65
C ARG A 60 -3.11 5.27 -6.14
N ALA A 61 -2.32 4.21 -6.15
CA ALA A 61 -1.00 4.15 -6.78
C ALA A 61 -1.03 3.21 -7.98
N ASP A 62 -0.66 3.72 -9.15
CA ASP A 62 -0.64 2.97 -10.40
C ASP A 62 0.79 2.52 -10.77
N PRO A 63 0.96 1.39 -11.48
CA PRO A 63 2.28 0.89 -11.90
C PRO A 63 3.14 1.91 -12.68
N ASP A 64 2.54 2.91 -13.32
CA ASP A 64 3.25 3.93 -14.09
C ASP A 64 3.96 4.99 -13.22
N GLY A 65 3.69 5.02 -11.91
CA GLY A 65 4.24 6.02 -11.00
C GLY A 65 3.26 7.11 -10.61
N SER A 66 2.01 7.07 -11.08
CA SER A 66 0.99 8.07 -10.74
C SER A 66 0.31 7.80 -9.40
N LEU A 67 -0.06 8.89 -8.72
CA LEU A 67 -0.82 8.89 -7.47
C LEU A 67 -2.10 9.73 -7.64
N THR A 68 -3.23 9.15 -7.26
CA THR A 68 -4.54 9.80 -7.34
C THR A 68 -5.26 9.74 -6.01
N TRP A 69 -5.67 10.88 -5.47
CA TRP A 69 -6.51 10.96 -4.28
C TRP A 69 -7.95 10.56 -4.59
N ILE A 70 -8.57 9.83 -3.67
CA ILE A 70 -9.90 9.25 -3.81
C ILE A 70 -10.80 9.77 -2.68
N TRP A 71 -11.98 10.28 -3.06
CA TRP A 71 -13.07 10.61 -2.14
C TRP A 71 -14.05 9.45 -2.14
N GLY A 72 -14.04 8.65 -1.07
CA GLY A 72 -14.89 7.47 -0.96
C GLY A 72 -14.19 6.33 -0.20
N ASN A 73 -14.98 5.32 0.16
CA ASN A 73 -14.50 4.19 0.94
C ASN A 73 -14.54 2.92 0.09
N LEU A 74 -13.61 2.00 0.34
CA LEU A 74 -13.58 0.70 -0.31
C LEU A 74 -14.71 -0.24 0.19
N GLY A 75 -15.49 0.21 1.18
CA GLY A 75 -16.57 -0.58 1.80
C GLY A 75 -16.03 -1.62 2.79
N HIS A 76 -16.92 -2.37 3.43
CA HIS A 76 -16.51 -3.34 4.46
C HIS A 76 -16.18 -4.71 3.87
N LEU A 77 -14.91 -4.90 3.49
CA LEU A 77 -14.41 -6.18 2.96
C LEU A 77 -13.49 -6.88 3.98
N PRO A 78 -13.45 -8.22 4.02
CA PRO A 78 -12.48 -8.97 4.82
C PRO A 78 -11.05 -8.58 4.43
N VAL A 79 -10.19 -8.38 5.43
CA VAL A 79 -8.80 -7.99 5.23
C VAL A 79 -7.87 -8.98 5.92
N ILE A 80 -6.70 -9.21 5.32
CA ILE A 80 -5.58 -9.85 5.98
C ILE A 80 -4.85 -8.78 6.78
N LYS A 81 -4.89 -8.87 8.11
CA LYS A 81 -4.13 -7.97 8.96
C LYS A 81 -2.64 -8.28 8.87
N LEU A 82 -1.84 -7.29 8.49
CA LEU A 82 -0.39 -7.36 8.41
C LEU A 82 0.24 -6.63 9.59
N GLU A 83 1.41 -7.11 9.98
CA GLU A 83 2.32 -6.47 10.93
C GLU A 83 3.57 -6.02 10.18
N GLU A 84 4.52 -5.40 10.88
CA GLU A 84 5.80 -5.01 10.29
C GLU A 84 6.47 -6.21 9.59
N GLY A 85 6.88 -6.01 8.33
CA GLY A 85 7.45 -7.09 7.53
C GLY A 85 7.40 -6.83 6.03
N VAL A 86 7.85 -7.84 5.27
CA VAL A 86 7.89 -7.81 3.80
C VAL A 86 6.96 -8.87 3.24
N TYR A 87 6.12 -8.45 2.30
CA TYR A 87 5.09 -9.25 1.68
C TYR A 87 5.14 -9.07 0.17
N ASN A 88 4.66 -10.07 -0.56
CA ASN A 88 4.40 -9.96 -1.99
C ASN A 88 2.95 -10.28 -2.27
N ALA A 89 2.34 -9.54 -3.18
CA ALA A 89 1.01 -9.81 -3.69
C ALA A 89 0.97 -9.42 -5.16
N LEU A 90 0.57 -10.33 -6.05
CA LEU A 90 0.54 -10.08 -7.49
C LEU A 90 1.91 -9.56 -7.95
N ASP A 91 1.99 -8.45 -8.68
CA ASP A 91 3.25 -7.81 -9.12
C ASP A 91 3.82 -6.76 -8.15
N TRP A 92 3.34 -6.75 -6.90
CA TRP A 92 3.74 -5.77 -5.90
C TRP A 92 4.60 -6.38 -4.79
N ASP A 93 5.69 -5.68 -4.46
CA ASP A 93 6.40 -5.81 -3.19
C ASP A 93 5.80 -4.83 -2.19
N ILE A 94 5.49 -5.30 -0.99
CA ILE A 94 4.81 -4.54 0.04
C ILE A 94 5.65 -4.64 1.32
N VAL A 95 6.23 -3.52 1.73
CA VAL A 95 6.92 -3.40 3.02
C VAL A 95 5.99 -2.67 3.97
N VAL A 96 5.60 -3.32 5.04
CA VAL A 96 4.91 -2.69 6.17
C VAL A 96 5.98 -2.21 7.14
N VAL A 97 6.08 -0.89 7.33
CA VAL A 97 7.02 -0.31 8.29
C VAL A 97 6.44 -0.33 9.70
N ALA A 98 7.29 -0.10 10.72
CA ALA A 98 6.96 -0.28 12.14
C ALA A 98 5.67 0.43 12.62
N ASN A 99 5.33 1.60 12.06
CA ASN A 99 4.11 2.32 12.42
C ASN A 99 2.85 1.82 11.68
N GLY A 100 2.99 0.90 10.73
CA GLY A 100 1.92 0.39 9.87
C GLY A 100 1.84 1.04 8.49
N GLY A 101 2.64 2.07 8.20
CA GLY A 101 2.74 2.63 6.86
C GLY A 101 3.23 1.60 5.84
N LEU A 102 2.97 1.86 4.56
CA LEU A 102 3.35 0.99 3.46
C LEU A 102 4.43 1.65 2.60
N ARG A 103 5.43 0.87 2.22
CA ARG A 103 6.19 1.12 0.99
C ARG A 103 5.81 0.05 -0.02
N VAL A 104 5.26 0.46 -1.15
CA VAL A 104 4.83 -0.45 -2.20
C VAL A 104 5.66 -0.22 -3.45
N THR A 105 6.11 -1.29 -4.09
CA THR A 105 6.88 -1.23 -5.33
C THR A 105 6.26 -2.15 -6.35
N ASN A 106 5.94 -1.63 -7.53
CA ASN A 106 5.54 -2.48 -8.65
C ASN A 106 6.80 -3.12 -9.24
N ARG A 107 6.90 -4.45 -9.20
CA ARG A 107 8.09 -5.17 -9.69
C ARG A 107 8.29 -5.07 -11.19
N ALA A 108 7.22 -4.91 -11.97
CA ALA A 108 7.31 -4.84 -13.42
C ALA A 108 7.88 -3.48 -13.88
N THR A 109 7.58 -2.39 -13.18
CA THR A 109 8.00 -1.03 -13.57
C THR A 109 9.08 -0.44 -12.67
N GLY A 110 9.32 -1.04 -11.50
CA GLY A 110 10.23 -0.53 -10.47
C GLY A 110 9.72 0.74 -9.77
N LYS A 111 8.48 1.16 -10.03
CA LYS A 111 7.89 2.37 -9.42
C LYS A 111 7.48 2.08 -7.99
N ALA A 112 7.91 2.97 -7.08
CA ALA A 112 7.71 2.82 -5.65
C ALA A 112 6.93 4.00 -5.07
N PHE A 113 6.24 3.73 -3.97
CA PHE A 113 5.40 4.70 -3.28
C PHE A 113 5.49 4.50 -1.77
N VAL A 114 5.38 5.60 -1.04
CA VAL A 114 5.17 5.61 0.41
C VAL A 114 3.71 5.99 0.66
N VAL A 115 3.01 5.20 1.45
CA VAL A 115 1.63 5.46 1.86
C VAL A 115 1.52 5.33 3.37
N ASP A 116 1.37 6.47 4.04
CA ASP A 116 1.20 6.59 5.48
C ASP A 116 0.14 7.65 5.80
N ALA A 117 -0.40 7.62 7.01
CA ALA A 117 -1.46 8.53 7.44
C ALA A 117 -1.06 10.02 7.38
N ASP A 118 0.23 10.34 7.51
CA ASP A 118 0.76 11.71 7.44
C ASP A 118 1.61 11.99 6.20
N ARG A 119 1.83 10.99 5.34
CA ARG A 119 2.69 11.13 4.17
C ARG A 119 2.31 10.18 3.04
N VAL A 120 2.07 10.74 1.86
CA VAL A 120 1.81 9.98 0.64
C VAL A 120 2.61 10.58 -0.52
N GLU A 121 3.47 9.79 -1.15
CA GLU A 121 4.34 10.25 -2.23
C GLU A 121 4.89 9.09 -3.08
N ALA A 122 5.29 9.41 -4.31
CA ALA A 122 6.13 8.53 -5.11
C ALA A 122 7.58 8.60 -4.60
N ALA A 123 8.26 7.46 -4.58
CA ALA A 123 9.63 7.30 -4.07
C ALA A 123 10.67 7.19 -5.20
#